data_AF-A0A9Q0MTE3-F1
#
_entry.id   AF-A0A9Q0MTE3-F1
#
_cell.length_a   1.000
_cell.length_b   1.000
_cell.length_c   1.000
_cell.angle_alpha   90.00
_cell.angle_beta   90.00
_cell.angle_gamma   90.00
#
_symmetry.space_group_name_H-M   'P 1'
#
loop_
_entity.id
_entity.type
_entity.pdbx_description
1 polymer ?
#
loop_
_entity_poly.entity_id
_entity_poly.type
_entity_poly.pdbx_seq_one_letter_code
_entity_poly.pdbx_strand_id
1 'polypeptide(L)'
;MGFLQHLFTFIAFCVALSYQQTCPLTANQDVASPDIGRHSGQPLSYCCSICNNTPGCRAFAWNNYEGGTCWLKGQTSPLVWADGVTTGILNDGGGAIITWEEFLAALTVNQYPAPSYVQYTTFIQGLPHGLITTKQEAAMALTQFMHESDGLRARREYACEHTGCPGHYETPGCDVPGQFYFGRGYIQLTWCGYNYRPFSMDYFGDDRLRYTPDLVATNDNLAWDSAFWFWRINVHHAPGVQQGHFGATTRAINGNLECDNPGGHHIARRRFEMYGRVRSVWGLSGQGIENGCYN
;
A
#
# COMPACT_ATOMS: atom_id res chain seq x y z
N MET A 1 7.23 52.71 44.11
CA MET A 1 6.52 51.41 44.29
C MET A 1 5.07 51.67 43.88
N GLY A 2 4.45 51.09 42.86
CA GLY A 2 4.81 50.06 41.89
C GLY A 2 3.84 50.11 40.69
N PHE A 3 4.41 49.74 39.55
CA PHE A 3 3.89 49.31 38.24
C PHE A 3 2.38 49.38 37.91
N LEU A 4 2.06 50.16 36.88
CA LEU A 4 0.93 49.95 35.97
C LEU A 4 1.31 48.85 34.96
N GLN A 5 0.55 47.75 34.90
CA GLN A 5 0.65 46.76 33.83
C GLN A 5 -0.38 47.07 32.74
N HIS A 6 0.11 47.45 31.56
CA HIS A 6 -0.69 47.48 30.33
C HIS A 6 -0.88 46.05 29.81
N LEU A 7 -2.13 45.60 29.75
CA LEU A 7 -2.51 44.38 29.04
C LEU A 7 -2.50 44.66 27.53
N PHE A 8 -1.47 44.19 26.83
CA PHE A 8 -1.48 44.12 25.37
C PHE A 8 -2.16 42.81 24.96
N THR A 9 -3.39 42.90 24.46
CA THR A 9 -4.08 41.78 23.82
C THR A 9 -3.44 41.54 22.44
N PHE A 10 -2.53 40.58 22.34
CA PHE A 10 -2.05 40.09 21.05
C PHE A 10 -3.15 39.22 20.42
N ILE A 11 -3.85 39.76 19.42
CA ILE A 11 -4.67 38.95 18.51
C ILE A 11 -3.71 38.21 17.59
N ALA A 12 -3.48 36.93 17.87
CA ALA A 12 -2.77 36.05 16.96
C ALA A 12 -3.68 35.78 15.74
N PHE A 13 -3.40 36.46 14.63
CA PHE A 13 -3.93 36.05 13.33
C PHE A 13 -3.27 34.72 12.97
N CYS A 14 -4.04 33.64 13.10
CA CYS A 14 -3.68 32.35 12.53
C CYS A 14 -3.85 32.46 11.01
N VAL A 15 -2.79 32.82 10.30
CA VAL A 15 -2.75 32.65 8.84
C VAL A 15 -2.66 31.15 8.60
N ALA A 16 -3.77 30.52 8.22
CA ALA A 16 -3.74 29.18 7.69
C ALA A 16 -2.85 29.21 6.45
N LEU A 17 -1.69 28.54 6.51
CA LEU A 17 -0.89 28.22 5.34
C LEU A 17 -1.76 27.32 4.45
N SER A 18 -2.46 27.90 3.48
CA SER A 18 -3.06 27.12 2.40
C SER A 18 -1.92 26.56 1.56
N TYR A 19 -1.64 25.27 1.71
CA TYR A 19 -0.70 24.56 0.85
C TYR A 19 -1.17 24.72 -0.59
N GLN A 20 -0.41 25.44 -1.42
CA GLN A 20 -0.75 25.56 -2.83
C GLN A 20 -0.57 24.18 -3.46
N GLN A 21 -1.70 23.58 -3.84
CA GLN A 21 -1.73 22.37 -4.62
C GLN A 21 -0.89 22.56 -5.89
N THR A 22 0.12 21.73 -6.08
CA THR A 22 0.97 21.77 -7.26
C THR A 22 0.71 20.54 -8.12
N CYS A 23 0.91 20.69 -9.43
CA CYS A 23 0.95 19.57 -10.37
C CYS A 23 2.24 19.67 -11.19
N PRO A 24 3.26 18.84 -10.91
CA PRO A 24 4.47 18.79 -11.73
C PRO A 24 4.08 18.43 -13.16
N LEU A 25 4.61 19.18 -14.11
CA LEU A 25 4.27 19.04 -15.52
C LEU A 25 5.38 18.32 -16.28
N THR A 26 5.01 17.36 -17.11
CA THR A 26 5.93 16.66 -18.02
C THR A 26 5.42 16.78 -19.44
N ALA A 27 6.29 17.25 -20.34
CA ALA A 27 5.99 17.38 -21.76
C ALA A 27 6.11 16.05 -22.51
N ASN A 28 5.37 15.95 -23.61
CA ASN A 28 5.32 14.82 -24.56
C ASN A 28 4.92 13.48 -23.93
N GLN A 29 4.01 13.52 -22.96
CA GLN A 29 3.52 12.33 -22.27
C GLN A 29 2.02 12.40 -22.05
N ASP A 30 1.37 11.24 -22.13
CA ASP A 30 0.00 10.99 -21.68
C ASP A 30 -0.01 9.88 -20.63
N VAL A 31 -1.02 9.88 -19.76
CA VAL A 31 -1.35 8.73 -18.93
C VAL A 31 -2.26 7.81 -19.73
N ALA A 32 -1.78 6.61 -20.06
CA ALA A 32 -2.52 5.58 -20.77
C ALA A 32 -3.56 4.89 -19.87
N SER A 33 -4.48 5.70 -19.36
CA SER A 33 -5.68 5.32 -18.63
C SER A 33 -6.90 6.02 -19.26
N PRO A 34 -8.11 5.44 -19.15
CA PRO A 34 -9.33 6.09 -19.60
C PRO A 34 -9.53 7.46 -18.94
N ASP A 35 -10.03 8.42 -19.72
CA ASP A 35 -10.40 9.72 -19.20
C ASP A 35 -11.64 9.58 -18.32
N ILE A 36 -11.59 10.14 -17.10
CA ILE A 36 -12.75 10.21 -16.20
C ILE A 36 -13.58 11.47 -16.44
N GLY A 37 -13.08 12.39 -17.26
CA GLY A 37 -13.72 13.65 -17.63
C GLY A 37 -12.82 14.47 -18.54
N ARG A 38 -13.38 15.55 -19.13
CA ARG A 38 -12.61 16.51 -19.93
C ARG A 38 -13.15 17.92 -19.79
N HIS A 39 -12.26 18.91 -19.90
CA HIS A 39 -12.61 20.32 -19.94
C HIS A 39 -11.88 21.01 -21.09
N SER A 40 -12.61 21.46 -22.12
CA SER A 40 -12.07 22.16 -23.28
C SER A 40 -12.12 23.69 -23.14
N GLY A 41 -11.40 24.39 -24.03
CA GLY A 41 -11.18 25.83 -23.96
C GLY A 41 -10.36 26.28 -22.75
N GLN A 42 -9.56 25.39 -22.14
CA GLN A 42 -8.79 25.68 -20.93
C GLN A 42 -7.29 25.79 -21.24
N PRO A 43 -6.62 26.83 -20.72
CA PRO A 43 -5.16 26.87 -20.74
C PRO A 43 -4.59 25.81 -19.79
N LEU A 44 -3.40 25.30 -20.10
CA LEU A 44 -2.68 24.29 -19.31
C LEU A 44 -2.65 24.60 -17.81
N SER A 45 -2.48 25.87 -17.43
CA SER A 45 -2.39 26.32 -16.04
C SER A 45 -3.65 26.05 -15.20
N TYR A 46 -4.81 25.86 -15.84
CA TYR A 46 -6.08 25.60 -15.16
C TYR A 46 -6.30 24.09 -14.91
N CYS A 47 -5.63 23.21 -15.63
CA CYS A 47 -5.89 21.78 -15.54
C CYS A 47 -5.60 21.20 -14.16
N CYS A 48 -4.60 21.73 -13.44
CA CYS A 48 -4.29 21.28 -12.09
C CYS A 48 -5.43 21.55 -11.10
N SER A 49 -6.00 22.76 -11.13
CA SER A 49 -7.12 23.12 -10.24
C SER A 49 -8.40 22.37 -10.64
N ILE A 50 -8.64 22.18 -11.93
CA ILE A 50 -9.77 21.39 -12.42
C ILE A 50 -9.65 19.94 -11.93
N CYS A 51 -8.48 19.32 -12.10
CA CYS A 51 -8.24 17.96 -11.61
C CYS A 51 -8.41 17.89 -10.08
N ASN A 52 -7.81 18.82 -9.33
CA ASN A 52 -7.93 18.86 -7.87
C ASN A 52 -9.39 18.94 -7.37
N ASN A 53 -10.26 19.63 -8.11
CA ASN A 53 -11.67 19.79 -7.75
C ASN A 53 -12.57 18.70 -8.37
N THR A 54 -12.01 17.75 -9.11
CA THR A 54 -12.78 16.66 -9.73
C THR A 54 -12.61 15.38 -8.90
N PRO A 55 -13.70 14.85 -8.29
CA PRO A 55 -13.64 13.60 -7.56
C PRO A 55 -13.03 12.47 -8.38
N GLY A 56 -12.01 11.82 -7.84
CA GLY A 56 -11.30 10.71 -8.48
C GLY A 56 -10.22 11.11 -9.47
N CYS A 57 -9.99 12.40 -9.75
CA CYS A 57 -8.89 12.84 -10.61
C CYS A 57 -7.56 12.80 -9.86
N ARG A 58 -6.55 12.21 -10.49
CA ARG A 58 -5.18 12.10 -9.95
C ARG A 58 -4.12 12.64 -10.90
N ALA A 59 -4.44 12.76 -12.18
CA ALA A 59 -3.62 13.44 -13.17
C ALA A 59 -4.51 14.06 -14.25
N PHE A 60 -3.89 14.86 -15.10
CA PHE A 60 -4.49 15.29 -16.35
C PHE A 60 -3.47 15.19 -17.47
N ALA A 61 -3.95 15.01 -18.70
CA ALA A 61 -3.18 15.21 -19.91
C ALA A 61 -3.75 16.42 -20.65
N TRP A 62 -2.90 17.33 -21.11
CA TRP A 62 -3.33 18.55 -21.78
C TRP A 62 -2.75 18.65 -23.18
N ASN A 63 -3.57 19.08 -24.14
CA ASN A 63 -3.14 19.38 -25.50
C ASN A 63 -3.95 20.54 -26.09
N ASN A 64 -3.57 21.01 -27.28
CA ASN A 64 -4.21 22.15 -27.97
C ASN A 64 -5.59 21.83 -28.60
N TYR A 65 -6.14 20.64 -28.37
CA TYR A 65 -7.44 20.26 -28.91
C TYR A 65 -8.55 21.20 -28.41
N GLU A 66 -9.47 21.61 -29.29
CA GLU A 66 -10.60 22.51 -28.96
C GLU A 66 -10.17 23.80 -28.21
N GLY A 67 -9.05 24.41 -28.60
CA GLY A 67 -8.55 25.62 -27.96
C GLY A 67 -7.86 25.37 -26.60
N GLY A 68 -7.47 24.12 -26.34
CA GLY A 68 -6.85 23.67 -25.08
C GLY A 68 -7.81 22.74 -24.33
N THR A 69 -7.44 21.48 -24.15
CA THR A 69 -8.28 20.50 -23.44
C THR A 69 -7.50 19.83 -22.31
N CYS A 70 -8.06 19.83 -21.11
CA CYS A 70 -7.62 19.02 -19.98
C CYS A 70 -8.38 17.67 -20.00
N TRP A 71 -7.70 16.59 -20.31
CA TRP A 71 -8.20 15.22 -20.22
C TRP A 71 -7.89 14.69 -18.81
N LEU A 72 -8.92 14.54 -17.97
CA LEU A 72 -8.77 14.17 -16.57
C LEU A 72 -8.59 12.66 -16.43
N LYS A 73 -7.60 12.25 -15.64
CA LYS A 73 -7.18 10.86 -15.49
C LYS A 73 -7.35 10.44 -14.03
N GLY A 74 -7.95 9.27 -13.83
CA GLY A 74 -8.08 8.65 -12.49
C GLY A 74 -6.83 7.92 -12.01
N GLN A 75 -5.87 7.72 -12.93
CA GLN A 75 -4.59 7.10 -12.67
C GLN A 75 -3.47 8.06 -13.09
N THR A 76 -2.25 7.78 -12.66
CA THR A 76 -1.05 8.57 -12.98
C THR A 76 -0.04 7.77 -13.82
N SER A 77 -0.37 6.51 -14.16
CA SER A 77 0.45 5.61 -14.95
C SER A 77 -0.43 4.58 -15.70
N PRO A 78 0.09 3.85 -16.71
CA PRO A 78 1.42 4.01 -17.29
C PRO A 78 1.55 5.31 -18.09
N LEU A 79 2.74 5.91 -18.08
CA LEU A 79 3.05 7.07 -18.92
C LEU A 79 3.50 6.57 -20.29
N VAL A 80 2.89 7.10 -21.35
CA VAL A 80 3.24 6.80 -22.74
C VAL A 80 3.69 8.05 -23.45
N TRP A 81 4.61 7.89 -24.40
CA TRP A 81 5.02 8.99 -25.25
C TRP A 81 3.85 9.47 -26.11
N ALA A 82 3.55 10.76 -26.02
CA ALA A 82 2.49 11.40 -26.78
C ALA A 82 2.95 12.82 -27.16
N ASP A 83 3.39 13.00 -28.39
CA ASP A 83 3.92 14.26 -28.88
C ASP A 83 2.90 15.39 -28.75
N GLY A 84 3.32 16.53 -28.19
CA GLY A 84 2.46 17.69 -27.97
C GLY A 84 1.44 17.57 -26.83
N VAL A 85 1.51 16.50 -26.03
CA VAL A 85 0.70 16.33 -24.81
C VAL A 85 1.54 16.67 -23.58
N THR A 86 1.01 17.50 -22.68
CA THR A 86 1.64 17.79 -21.38
C THR A 86 0.83 17.15 -20.27
N THR A 87 1.43 16.24 -19.52
CA THR A 87 0.80 15.60 -18.35
C THR A 87 1.11 16.40 -17.10
N GLY A 88 0.10 16.59 -16.24
CA GLY A 88 0.29 17.05 -14.87
C GLY A 88 -0.29 16.05 -13.88
N ILE A 89 0.50 15.66 -12.88
CA ILE A 89 0.07 14.76 -11.81
C ILE A 89 -0.30 15.59 -10.59
N LEU A 90 -1.47 15.36 -10.01
CA LEU A 90 -1.89 16.05 -8.80
C LEU A 90 -0.97 15.62 -7.66
N ASN A 91 -0.29 16.57 -7.02
CA ASN A 91 0.45 16.29 -5.77
C ASN A 91 -0.55 16.17 -4.60
N ASP A 92 -1.47 15.22 -4.62
CA ASP A 92 -2.50 14.93 -3.60
C ASP A 92 -2.42 15.81 -2.33
N GLY A 93 -2.93 17.04 -2.32
CA GLY A 93 -2.67 18.04 -1.25
C GLY A 93 -3.25 17.74 0.12
N GLY A 94 -3.69 16.50 0.36
CA GLY A 94 -3.49 15.79 1.62
C GLY A 94 -2.55 14.63 1.34
N GLY A 95 -1.24 14.87 1.47
CA GLY A 95 -0.19 14.01 0.93
C GLY A 95 -0.44 12.53 1.21
N ALA A 96 -0.37 11.69 0.16
CA ALA A 96 -0.29 10.26 0.36
C ALA A 96 0.71 9.98 1.49
N ILE A 97 0.29 9.20 2.47
CA ILE A 97 1.04 9.01 3.72
C ILE A 97 2.47 8.51 3.45
N ILE A 98 2.66 7.85 2.31
CA ILE A 98 3.92 7.41 1.71
C ILE A 98 4.00 7.98 0.28
N THR A 99 5.14 8.53 -0.12
CA THR A 99 5.39 8.95 -1.51
C THR A 99 5.89 7.80 -2.39
N TRP A 100 5.95 8.01 -3.71
CA TRP A 100 6.55 7.04 -4.64
C TRP A 100 8.03 6.78 -4.32
N GLU A 101 8.79 7.85 -4.04
CA GLU A 101 10.22 7.78 -3.71
C GLU A 101 10.45 6.97 -2.44
N GLU A 102 9.59 7.16 -1.45
CA GLU A 102 9.63 6.40 -0.21
C GLU A 102 9.34 4.92 -0.46
N PHE A 103 8.30 4.59 -1.23
CA PHE A 103 7.97 3.21 -1.57
C PHE A 103 9.09 2.51 -2.36
N LEU A 104 9.64 3.18 -3.38
CA LEU A 104 10.79 2.71 -4.15
C LEU A 104 12.02 2.51 -3.25
N ALA A 105 12.30 3.45 -2.37
CA ALA A 105 13.44 3.38 -1.44
C ALA A 105 13.30 2.22 -0.46
N ALA A 106 12.09 1.91 0.04
CA ALA A 106 11.85 0.83 0.98
C ALA A 106 12.22 -0.56 0.43
N LEU A 107 11.90 -0.83 -0.84
CA LEU A 107 12.29 -2.08 -1.50
C LEU A 107 13.78 -2.11 -1.79
N THR A 108 14.32 -1.04 -2.40
CA THR A 108 15.71 -1.01 -2.85
C THR A 108 16.71 -0.99 -1.71
N VAL A 109 16.43 -0.31 -0.58
CA VAL A 109 17.28 -0.37 0.62
C VAL A 109 17.30 -1.77 1.26
N ASN A 110 16.25 -2.56 1.03
CA ASN A 110 16.18 -3.97 1.41
C ASN A 110 16.73 -4.92 0.34
N GLN A 111 17.40 -4.40 -0.68
CA GLN A 111 18.04 -5.16 -1.76
C GLN A 111 17.05 -5.94 -2.64
N TYR A 112 15.77 -5.56 -2.61
CA TYR A 112 14.80 -6.05 -3.59
C TYR A 112 14.85 -5.21 -4.87
N PRO A 113 14.39 -5.78 -6.01
CA PRO A 113 14.23 -5.01 -7.24
C PRO A 113 13.30 -3.81 -7.06
N ALA A 114 13.45 -2.80 -7.91
CA ALA A 114 12.56 -1.65 -7.93
C ALA A 114 11.10 -2.12 -8.17
N PRO A 115 10.13 -1.65 -7.36
CA PRO A 115 8.72 -1.95 -7.59
C PRO A 115 8.22 -1.27 -8.86
N SER A 116 7.07 -1.72 -9.35
CA SER A 116 6.30 -0.97 -10.35
C SER A 116 5.48 0.14 -9.71
N TYR A 117 5.14 1.15 -10.50
CA TYR A 117 4.24 2.21 -10.05
C TYR A 117 2.82 1.70 -9.76
N VAL A 118 2.39 0.62 -10.44
CA VAL A 118 1.12 -0.07 -10.13
C VAL A 118 1.16 -0.64 -8.72
N GLN A 119 2.24 -1.34 -8.34
CA GLN A 119 2.38 -1.85 -6.97
C GLN A 119 2.32 -0.74 -5.91
N TYR A 120 2.93 0.41 -6.18
CA TYR A 120 2.80 1.58 -5.29
C TYR A 120 1.36 2.07 -5.18
N THR A 121 0.69 2.35 -6.30
CA THR A 121 -0.67 2.89 -6.26
C THR A 121 -1.66 1.93 -5.62
N THR A 122 -1.56 0.63 -5.88
CA THR A 122 -2.41 -0.38 -5.25
C THR A 122 -2.13 -0.51 -3.76
N PHE A 123 -0.87 -0.42 -3.33
CA PHE A 123 -0.53 -0.38 -1.90
C PHE A 123 -1.19 0.82 -1.20
N ILE A 124 -1.07 2.03 -1.76
CA ILE A 124 -1.67 3.24 -1.18
C ILE A 124 -3.19 3.13 -1.12
N GLN A 125 -3.82 2.62 -2.19
CA GLN A 125 -5.27 2.43 -2.27
C GLN A 125 -5.78 1.37 -1.29
N GLY A 126 -4.97 0.36 -0.96
CA GLY A 126 -5.34 -0.71 -0.04
C GLY A 126 -5.16 -0.39 1.45
N LEU A 127 -4.41 0.66 1.82
CA LEU A 127 -4.20 1.03 3.22
C LEU A 127 -5.52 1.13 4.03
N PRO A 128 -6.59 1.77 3.53
CA PRO A 128 -7.87 1.81 4.24
C PRO A 128 -8.53 0.43 4.40
N HIS A 129 -8.33 -0.50 3.46
CA HIS A 129 -8.83 -1.88 3.57
C HIS A 129 -8.14 -2.65 4.70
N GLY A 130 -6.90 -2.28 5.01
CA GLY A 130 -6.15 -2.76 6.18
C GLY A 130 -6.44 -2.01 7.48
N LEU A 131 -7.28 -0.97 7.47
CA LEU A 131 -7.45 0.00 8.56
C LEU A 131 -6.16 0.76 8.93
N ILE A 132 -5.20 0.82 8.01
CA ILE A 132 -3.90 1.44 8.22
C ILE A 132 -4.03 2.95 7.99
N THR A 133 -3.87 3.74 9.04
CA THR A 133 -4.02 5.21 8.99
C THR A 133 -2.73 5.97 9.29
N THR A 134 -1.66 5.29 9.72
CA THR A 134 -0.40 5.93 10.13
C THR A 134 0.76 5.49 9.24
N LYS A 135 1.73 6.39 9.03
CA LYS A 135 2.96 6.12 8.28
C LYS A 135 3.76 4.99 8.92
N GLN A 136 3.72 4.94 10.24
CA GLN A 136 4.35 3.89 11.02
C GLN A 136 3.75 2.52 10.74
N GLU A 137 2.42 2.39 10.74
CA GLU A 137 1.75 1.12 10.46
C GLU A 137 1.85 0.71 9.00
N ALA A 138 1.81 1.67 8.07
CA ALA A 138 2.11 1.40 6.65
C ALA A 138 3.52 0.82 6.47
N ALA A 139 4.51 1.31 7.22
CA ALA A 139 5.88 0.79 7.19
C ALA A 139 5.95 -0.64 7.74
N MET A 140 5.19 -0.94 8.80
CA MET A 140 5.09 -2.29 9.36
C MET A 140 4.47 -3.25 8.33
N ALA A 141 3.32 -2.86 7.74
CA ALA A 141 2.61 -3.66 6.75
C ALA A 141 3.46 -3.92 5.50
N LEU A 142 4.05 -2.88 4.90
CA LEU A 142 4.90 -3.05 3.72
C LEU A 142 6.09 -3.98 4.02
N THR A 143 6.71 -3.86 5.20
CA THR A 143 7.82 -4.74 5.59
C THR A 143 7.40 -6.20 5.63
N GLN A 144 6.25 -6.49 6.23
CA GLN A 144 5.73 -7.85 6.28
C GLN A 144 5.38 -8.37 4.89
N PHE A 145 4.71 -7.57 4.06
CA PHE A 145 4.39 -7.96 2.69
C PHE A 145 5.65 -8.23 1.86
N MET A 146 6.69 -7.40 1.97
CA MET A 146 7.97 -7.66 1.31
C MET A 146 8.62 -8.96 1.80
N HIS A 147 8.55 -9.25 3.10
CA HIS A 147 9.11 -10.49 3.63
C HIS A 147 8.39 -11.73 3.08
N GLU A 148 7.06 -11.75 3.12
CA GLU A 148 6.26 -12.91 2.69
C GLU A 148 6.35 -13.16 1.18
N SER A 149 6.54 -12.10 0.39
CA SER A 149 6.44 -12.18 -1.07
C SER A 149 7.76 -11.96 -1.81
N ASP A 150 8.88 -12.16 -1.14
CA ASP A 150 10.21 -12.00 -1.74
C ASP A 150 10.38 -10.62 -2.43
N GLY A 151 10.02 -9.56 -1.71
CA GLY A 151 10.07 -8.19 -2.23
C GLY A 151 8.99 -7.87 -3.24
N LEU A 152 7.76 -8.35 -3.01
CA LEU A 152 6.61 -8.15 -3.90
C LEU A 152 6.77 -8.85 -5.28
N ARG A 153 7.53 -9.94 -5.35
CA ARG A 153 7.74 -10.72 -6.58
C ARG A 153 6.93 -12.02 -6.60
N ALA A 154 6.83 -12.67 -5.45
CA ALA A 154 6.15 -13.95 -5.31
C ALA A 154 4.66 -13.74 -5.01
N ARG A 155 3.81 -14.07 -5.98
CA ARG A 155 2.36 -14.20 -5.78
C ARG A 155 1.92 -15.65 -5.55
N ARG A 156 2.85 -16.60 -5.63
CA ARG A 156 2.69 -18.01 -5.25
C ARG A 156 3.90 -18.46 -4.46
N GLU A 157 3.67 -19.35 -3.50
CA GLU A 157 4.74 -20.05 -2.81
C GLU A 157 5.57 -20.86 -3.80
N TYR A 158 6.86 -20.55 -3.92
CA TYR A 158 7.74 -21.14 -4.94
C TYR A 158 7.80 -22.66 -4.88
N ALA A 159 7.81 -23.25 -3.68
CA ALA A 159 7.88 -24.70 -3.50
C ALA A 159 6.60 -25.43 -3.94
N CYS A 160 5.45 -24.74 -3.91
CA CYS A 160 4.14 -25.33 -4.12
C CYS A 160 3.56 -25.07 -5.51
N GLU A 161 4.10 -24.10 -6.26
CA GLU A 161 3.56 -23.71 -7.58
C GLU A 161 3.47 -24.90 -8.56
N HIS A 162 4.40 -25.85 -8.48
CA HIS A 162 4.42 -27.04 -9.36
C HIS A 162 3.92 -28.32 -8.70
N THR A 163 3.97 -28.40 -7.37
CA THR A 163 3.71 -29.65 -6.63
C THR A 163 2.35 -29.66 -5.94
N GLY A 164 1.75 -28.49 -5.70
CA GLY A 164 0.57 -28.34 -4.85
C GLY A 164 0.84 -28.56 -3.36
N CYS A 165 2.09 -28.87 -2.98
CA CYS A 165 2.52 -29.19 -1.60
C CYS A 165 1.59 -30.20 -0.89
N PRO A 166 1.52 -31.45 -1.37
CA PRO A 166 0.65 -32.47 -0.78
C PRO A 166 0.98 -32.71 0.70
N GLY A 167 -0.03 -32.88 1.55
CA GLY A 167 0.15 -33.01 3.00
C GLY A 167 0.38 -31.69 3.74
N HIS A 168 0.54 -30.57 3.03
CA HIS A 168 0.63 -29.24 3.61
C HIS A 168 -0.65 -28.44 3.33
N TYR A 169 -1.01 -27.57 4.27
CA TYR A 169 -2.13 -26.65 4.12
C TYR A 169 -3.51 -27.30 3.95
N GLU A 170 -3.62 -28.58 4.31
CA GLU A 170 -4.85 -29.37 4.25
C GLU A 170 -5.82 -28.99 5.38
N THR A 171 -7.06 -28.66 5.03
CA THR A 171 -8.13 -28.36 5.98
C THR A 171 -9.31 -29.32 5.78
N PRO A 172 -9.36 -30.43 6.54
CA PRO A 172 -10.46 -31.38 6.46
C PRO A 172 -11.83 -30.70 6.57
N GLY A 173 -12.71 -30.97 5.61
CA GLY A 173 -14.06 -30.39 5.56
C GLY A 173 -14.17 -29.02 4.85
N CYS A 174 -13.04 -28.39 4.49
CA CYS A 174 -13.04 -27.20 3.63
C CYS A 174 -12.53 -27.50 2.23
N ASP A 175 -11.50 -28.33 2.12
CA ASP A 175 -10.76 -28.52 0.88
C ASP A 175 -11.63 -29.10 -0.25
N VAL A 176 -11.41 -28.60 -1.46
CA VAL A 176 -12.06 -29.08 -2.68
C VAL A 176 -11.09 -30.01 -3.43
N PRO A 177 -11.53 -31.20 -3.88
CA PRO A 177 -10.67 -32.11 -4.65
C PRO A 177 -10.02 -31.40 -5.86
N GLY A 178 -8.69 -31.52 -5.96
CA GLY A 178 -7.90 -30.89 -7.02
C GLY A 178 -7.56 -29.41 -6.81
N GLN A 179 -7.93 -28.83 -5.67
CA GLN A 179 -7.54 -27.47 -5.28
C GLN A 179 -6.52 -27.50 -4.13
N PHE A 180 -5.61 -26.52 -4.12
CA PHE A 180 -4.53 -26.42 -3.15
C PHE A 180 -4.44 -25.00 -2.57
N TYR A 181 -4.29 -24.91 -1.26
CA TYR A 181 -4.39 -23.65 -0.50
C TYR A 181 -3.04 -23.23 0.11
N PHE A 182 -1.96 -23.49 -0.63
CA PHE A 182 -0.62 -22.95 -0.36
C PHE A 182 -0.58 -21.43 -0.54
N GLY A 183 0.52 -20.80 -0.11
CA GLY A 183 0.68 -19.35 -0.08
C GLY A 183 0.43 -18.66 -1.42
N ARG A 184 -0.50 -17.69 -1.45
CA ARG A 184 -0.68 -16.77 -2.60
C ARG A 184 -0.83 -15.31 -2.15
N GLY A 185 -0.56 -14.40 -3.09
CA GLY A 185 -0.61 -12.96 -2.84
C GLY A 185 0.52 -12.46 -1.94
N TYR A 186 0.49 -11.18 -1.60
CA TYR A 186 1.61 -10.50 -0.96
C TYR A 186 1.79 -10.81 0.53
N ILE A 187 0.83 -11.49 1.16
CA ILE A 187 0.92 -12.00 2.54
C ILE A 187 1.06 -13.53 2.58
N GLN A 188 1.18 -14.20 1.43
CA GLN A 188 1.16 -15.68 1.34
C GLN A 188 -0.07 -16.28 2.05
N LEU A 189 -1.26 -15.83 1.64
CA LEU A 189 -2.54 -16.32 2.13
C LEU A 189 -2.61 -17.85 1.98
N THR A 190 -2.88 -18.56 3.08
CA THR A 190 -2.73 -20.02 3.17
C THR A 190 -3.86 -20.66 3.97
N TRP A 191 -4.17 -21.95 3.73
CA TRP A 191 -5.24 -22.74 4.37
C TRP A 191 -6.66 -22.38 3.90
N CYS A 192 -7.41 -23.40 3.49
CA CYS A 192 -8.78 -23.24 3.01
C CYS A 192 -9.69 -22.61 4.07
N GLY A 193 -9.76 -23.23 5.25
CA GLY A 193 -10.75 -22.89 6.27
C GLY A 193 -10.41 -21.64 7.08
N TYR A 194 -9.11 -21.35 7.22
CA TYR A 194 -8.66 -20.21 8.01
C TYR A 194 -8.65 -18.91 7.19
N ASN A 195 -8.23 -18.96 5.91
CA ASN A 195 -8.06 -17.75 5.12
C ASN A 195 -8.85 -17.74 3.81
N TYR A 196 -8.68 -18.71 2.92
CA TYR A 196 -9.25 -18.62 1.57
C TYR A 196 -10.77 -18.48 1.56
N ARG A 197 -11.47 -19.34 2.31
CA ARG A 197 -12.94 -19.28 2.40
C ARG A 197 -13.40 -18.02 3.15
N PRO A 198 -12.89 -17.67 4.35
CA PRO A 198 -13.26 -16.43 5.02
C PRO A 198 -13.01 -15.16 4.19
N PHE A 199 -11.86 -15.06 3.52
CA PHE A 199 -11.55 -13.94 2.63
C PHE A 199 -12.53 -13.88 1.45
N SER A 200 -12.84 -15.02 0.84
CA SER A 200 -13.82 -15.08 -0.25
C SER A 200 -15.19 -14.56 0.18
N MET A 201 -15.67 -15.01 1.34
CA MET A 201 -16.99 -14.60 1.85
C MET A 201 -17.02 -13.12 2.20
N ASP A 202 -15.95 -12.56 2.77
CA ASP A 202 -15.88 -11.15 3.14
C ASP A 202 -15.73 -10.23 1.92
N TYR A 203 -14.91 -10.62 0.94
CA TYR A 203 -14.61 -9.79 -0.23
C TYR A 203 -15.65 -9.92 -1.36
N PHE A 204 -16.10 -11.15 -1.65
CA PHE A 204 -17.03 -11.42 -2.76
C PHE A 204 -18.47 -11.69 -2.31
N GLY A 205 -18.70 -12.06 -1.04
CA GLY A 205 -19.98 -12.54 -0.57
C GLY A 205 -20.27 -14.02 -0.91
N ASP A 206 -19.29 -14.76 -1.44
CA ASP A 206 -19.42 -16.19 -1.78
C ASP A 206 -18.12 -16.97 -1.54
N ASP A 207 -18.15 -18.30 -1.71
CA ASP A 207 -17.01 -19.18 -1.43
C ASP A 207 -16.13 -19.48 -2.65
N ARG A 208 -16.16 -18.63 -3.70
CA ARG A 208 -15.44 -18.91 -4.97
C ARG A 208 -13.96 -19.25 -4.79
N LEU A 209 -13.25 -18.61 -3.86
CA LEU A 209 -11.81 -18.90 -3.68
C LEU A 209 -11.54 -20.27 -3.08
N ARG A 210 -12.57 -20.96 -2.57
CA ARG A 210 -12.49 -22.38 -2.22
C ARG A 210 -12.32 -23.24 -3.47
N TYR A 211 -12.95 -22.86 -4.59
CA TYR A 211 -12.93 -23.60 -5.85
C TYR A 211 -11.89 -23.06 -6.84
N THR A 212 -11.54 -21.78 -6.72
CA THR A 212 -10.58 -21.09 -7.59
C THR A 212 -9.57 -20.29 -6.75
N PRO A 213 -8.79 -20.94 -5.86
CA PRO A 213 -7.82 -20.26 -5.00
C PRO A 213 -6.73 -19.52 -5.79
N ASP A 214 -6.44 -19.97 -7.02
CA ASP A 214 -5.43 -19.35 -7.87
C ASP A 214 -5.77 -17.94 -8.37
N LEU A 215 -7.03 -17.50 -8.21
CA LEU A 215 -7.40 -16.11 -8.45
C LEU A 215 -6.58 -15.13 -7.60
N VAL A 216 -6.22 -15.51 -6.37
CA VAL A 216 -5.40 -14.67 -5.46
C VAL A 216 -4.01 -14.40 -6.05
N ALA A 217 -3.46 -15.29 -6.87
CA ALA A 217 -2.16 -15.10 -7.49
C ALA A 217 -2.21 -14.46 -8.89
N THR A 218 -3.31 -14.66 -9.62
CA THR A 218 -3.46 -14.22 -11.02
C THR A 218 -4.09 -12.84 -11.16
N ASN A 219 -4.91 -12.42 -10.19
CA ASN A 219 -5.48 -11.08 -10.15
C ASN A 219 -4.66 -10.19 -9.21
N ASP A 220 -4.05 -9.14 -9.76
CA ASP A 220 -3.12 -8.29 -9.00
C ASP A 220 -3.81 -7.50 -7.87
N ASN A 221 -5.02 -6.99 -8.11
CA ASN A 221 -5.80 -6.32 -7.06
C ASN A 221 -6.14 -7.30 -5.95
N LEU A 222 -6.58 -8.51 -6.31
CA LEU A 222 -6.94 -9.53 -5.32
C LEU A 222 -5.74 -9.99 -4.48
N ALA A 223 -4.53 -10.02 -5.07
CA ALA A 223 -3.29 -10.30 -4.35
C ALA A 223 -3.04 -9.27 -3.23
N TRP A 224 -3.24 -7.98 -3.53
CA TRP A 224 -3.15 -6.89 -2.55
C TRP A 224 -4.31 -6.92 -1.54
N ASP A 225 -5.54 -7.05 -2.02
CA ASP A 225 -6.73 -7.06 -1.17
C ASP A 225 -6.70 -8.22 -0.17
N SER A 226 -6.16 -9.38 -0.56
CA SER A 226 -5.94 -10.50 0.38
C SER A 226 -4.96 -10.16 1.50
N ALA A 227 -3.90 -9.40 1.19
CA ALA A 227 -2.90 -8.97 2.15
C ALA A 227 -3.46 -7.94 3.14
N PHE A 228 -4.21 -6.95 2.64
CA PHE A 228 -4.86 -5.95 3.49
C PHE A 228 -6.03 -6.52 4.29
N TRP A 229 -6.81 -7.45 3.71
CA TRP A 229 -7.81 -8.20 4.44
C TRP A 229 -7.17 -8.97 5.61
N PHE A 230 -6.10 -9.71 5.35
CA PHE A 230 -5.40 -10.46 6.40
C PHE A 230 -4.88 -9.52 7.49
N TRP A 231 -4.29 -8.38 7.08
CA TRP A 231 -3.82 -7.36 8.00
C TRP A 231 -4.96 -6.84 8.90
N ARG A 232 -6.09 -6.44 8.32
CA ARG A 232 -7.25 -5.95 9.07
C ARG A 232 -7.77 -6.97 10.07
N ILE A 233 -7.93 -8.22 9.61
CA ILE A 233 -8.58 -9.27 10.41
C ILE A 233 -7.65 -9.80 11.51
N ASN A 234 -6.36 -9.97 11.24
CA ASN A 234 -5.45 -10.68 12.13
C ASN A 234 -4.39 -9.79 12.79
N VAL A 235 -4.00 -8.67 12.16
CA VAL A 235 -2.80 -7.91 12.57
C VAL A 235 -3.16 -6.56 13.18
N HIS A 236 -3.98 -5.74 12.54
CA HIS A 236 -4.30 -4.37 12.96
C HIS A 236 -4.82 -4.28 14.41
N HIS A 237 -5.62 -5.27 14.82
CA HIS A 237 -6.19 -5.34 16.17
C HIS A 237 -5.33 -6.14 17.17
N ALA A 238 -4.20 -6.71 16.74
CA ALA A 238 -3.34 -7.50 17.63
C ALA A 238 -2.69 -6.59 18.70
N PRO A 239 -2.56 -7.06 19.96
CA PRO A 239 -1.99 -6.27 21.04
C PRO A 239 -0.61 -5.71 20.69
N GLY A 240 -0.43 -4.39 20.80
CA GLY A 240 0.83 -3.71 20.53
C GLY A 240 1.00 -3.16 19.10
N VAL A 241 0.23 -3.64 18.11
CA VAL A 241 0.42 -3.23 16.71
C VAL A 241 0.16 -1.73 16.53
N GLN A 242 -0.97 -1.21 17.00
CA GLN A 242 -1.26 0.23 16.91
C GLN A 242 -0.33 1.11 17.77
N GLN A 243 0.44 0.51 18.69
CA GLN A 243 1.47 1.19 19.49
C GLN A 243 2.84 1.19 18.79
N GLY A 244 2.97 0.55 17.62
CA GLY A 244 4.21 0.47 16.86
C GLY A 244 5.11 -0.71 17.20
N HIS A 245 4.62 -1.69 17.96
CA HIS A 245 5.37 -2.90 18.29
C HIS A 245 5.46 -3.80 17.05
N PHE A 246 6.59 -3.73 16.33
CA PHE A 246 6.79 -4.48 15.11
C PHE A 246 6.75 -5.99 15.36
N GLY A 247 7.32 -6.47 16.47
CA GLY A 247 7.27 -7.89 16.83
C GLY A 247 5.85 -8.43 17.02
N ALA A 248 4.91 -7.60 17.48
CA ALA A 248 3.49 -7.99 17.56
C ALA A 248 2.90 -8.30 16.18
N THR A 249 3.35 -7.61 15.12
CA THR A 249 2.93 -7.93 13.74
C THR A 249 3.48 -9.28 13.28
N THR A 250 4.75 -9.57 13.59
CA THR A 250 5.36 -10.87 13.30
C THR A 250 4.65 -11.99 14.07
N ARG A 251 4.29 -11.76 15.34
CA ARG A 251 3.54 -12.72 16.14
C ARG A 251 2.16 -13.01 15.56
N ALA A 252 1.45 -11.97 15.11
CA ALA A 252 0.13 -12.13 14.49
C ALA A 252 0.17 -12.89 13.16
N ILE A 253 1.28 -12.77 12.40
CA ILE A 253 1.45 -13.43 11.10
C ILE A 253 1.97 -14.87 11.27
N ASN A 254 3.02 -15.07 12.07
CA ASN A 254 3.73 -16.35 12.15
C ASN A 254 4.34 -16.64 13.53
N GLY A 255 3.67 -16.24 14.61
CA GLY A 255 4.20 -16.30 15.98
C GLY A 255 4.65 -17.69 16.44
N ASN A 256 3.93 -18.74 16.08
CA ASN A 256 4.28 -20.11 16.46
C ASN A 256 5.65 -20.53 15.92
N LEU A 257 5.98 -20.13 14.69
CA LEU A 257 7.22 -20.53 14.01
C LEU A 257 8.38 -19.58 14.29
N GLU A 258 8.10 -18.29 14.49
CA GLU A 258 9.14 -17.25 14.54
C GLU A 258 9.33 -16.60 15.91
N CYS A 259 8.33 -16.68 16.79
CA CYS A 259 8.37 -16.07 18.13
C CYS A 259 8.47 -17.12 19.23
N ASP A 260 7.66 -18.17 19.18
CA ASP A 260 7.58 -19.18 20.24
C ASP A 260 8.61 -20.30 20.06
N ASN A 261 9.06 -20.52 18.82
CA ASN A 261 10.16 -21.42 18.49
C ASN A 261 11.50 -20.65 18.48
N PRO A 262 12.44 -20.95 19.40
CA PRO A 262 13.77 -20.33 19.41
C PRO A 262 14.53 -20.46 18.09
N GLY A 263 14.31 -21.56 17.36
CA GLY A 263 14.90 -21.76 16.05
C GLY A 263 14.46 -20.73 15.01
N GLY A 264 13.30 -20.08 15.18
CA GLY A 264 12.76 -19.08 14.26
C GLY A 264 13.05 -17.63 14.64
N HIS A 265 13.62 -17.35 15.82
CA HIS A 265 13.87 -15.98 16.30
C HIS A 265 14.72 -15.15 15.33
N HIS A 266 15.65 -15.80 14.63
CA HIS A 266 16.49 -15.13 13.63
C HIS A 266 15.70 -14.63 12.41
N ILE A 267 14.56 -15.25 12.08
CA ILE A 267 13.65 -14.82 11.01
C ILE A 267 12.86 -13.59 11.47
N ALA A 268 12.32 -13.62 12.70
CA ALA A 268 11.66 -12.46 13.30
C ALA A 268 12.60 -11.24 13.39
N ARG A 269 13.86 -11.46 13.78
CA ARG A 269 14.88 -10.40 13.80
C ARG A 269 15.17 -9.86 12.41
N ARG A 270 15.25 -10.71 11.39
CA ARG A 270 15.42 -10.28 9.99
C ARG A 270 14.27 -9.37 9.55
N ARG A 271 13.02 -9.68 9.90
CA ARG A 271 11.86 -8.81 9.63
C ARG A 271 12.04 -7.44 10.30
N PHE A 272 12.48 -7.40 11.55
CA PHE A 272 12.70 -6.14 12.27
C PHE A 272 13.85 -5.31 11.67
N GLU A 273 14.94 -5.96 11.24
CA GLU A 273 16.03 -5.28 10.52
C GLU A 273 15.55 -4.69 9.19
N MET A 274 14.68 -5.40 8.45
CA MET A 274 14.05 -4.87 7.24
C MET A 274 13.21 -3.63 7.56
N TYR A 275 12.43 -3.68 8.64
CA TYR A 275 11.60 -2.57 9.11
C TYR A 275 12.44 -1.34 9.47
N GLY A 276 13.55 -1.53 10.18
CA GLY A 276 14.48 -0.45 10.51
C GLY A 276 15.03 0.27 9.28
N ARG A 277 15.29 -0.47 8.19
CA ARG A 277 15.71 0.11 6.91
C ARG A 277 14.57 0.85 6.19
N VAL A 278 13.33 0.35 6.23
CA VAL A 278 12.16 1.08 5.71
C VAL A 278 11.98 2.40 6.46
N ARG A 279 12.05 2.37 7.80
CA ARG A 279 11.92 3.57 8.64
C ARG A 279 12.95 4.63 8.29
N SER A 280 14.20 4.24 8.06
CA SER A 280 15.28 5.19 7.78
C SER A 280 15.05 5.96 6.47
N VAL A 281 14.57 5.30 5.43
CA VAL A 281 14.27 5.94 4.13
C VAL A 281 12.93 6.67 4.12
N TRP A 282 12.03 6.40 5.08
CA TRP A 282 10.73 7.07 5.24
C TRP A 282 10.74 8.23 6.24
N GLY A 283 11.91 8.58 6.77
CA GLY A 283 12.08 9.66 7.75
C GLY A 283 11.45 9.38 9.11
N LEU A 284 11.19 8.12 9.46
CA LEU A 284 10.68 7.73 10.78
C LEU A 284 11.84 7.66 11.78
N SER A 285 11.63 8.18 13.00
CA SER A 285 12.68 8.27 14.01
C SER A 285 13.09 6.89 14.55
N GLY A 286 14.40 6.60 14.56
CA GLY A 286 14.95 5.37 15.15
C GLY A 286 14.55 4.08 14.43
N GLN A 287 15.04 2.94 14.93
CA GLN A 287 14.84 1.62 14.31
C GLN A 287 13.43 1.05 14.49
N GLY A 288 12.60 1.64 15.35
CA GLY A 288 11.28 1.13 15.72
C GLY A 288 11.31 0.31 17.01
N ILE A 289 10.17 -0.28 17.37
CA ILE A 289 10.00 -1.05 18.61
C ILE A 289 9.92 -2.53 18.23
N GLU A 290 10.88 -3.34 18.67
CA GLU A 290 10.95 -4.77 18.32
C GLU A 290 9.94 -5.65 19.09
N ASN A 291 9.44 -5.16 20.22
CA ASN A 291 8.64 -5.92 21.19
C ASN A 291 7.45 -6.70 20.61
N GLY A 292 7.04 -7.75 21.34
CA GLY A 292 5.79 -8.47 21.08
C GLY A 292 5.95 -9.78 20.31
N CYS A 293 7.19 -10.18 20.00
CA CYS A 293 7.50 -11.49 19.42
C CYS A 293 8.21 -12.36 20.46
N TYR A 294 9.54 -12.41 20.46
CA TYR A 294 10.33 -13.24 21.37
C TYR A 294 10.83 -12.49 22.63
N ASN A 295 10.43 -11.23 22.79
CA ASN A 295 10.92 -10.27 23.79
C ASN A 295 9.81 -9.40 24.39
#